data_AF-A0AAD9RJ58-F1
#
_entry.id   AF-A0AAD9RJ58-F1
#
_cell.length_a   1.000
_cell.length_b   1.000
_cell.length_c   1.000
_cell.angle_alpha   90.00
_cell.angle_beta   90.00
_cell.angle_gamma   90.00
#
_symmetry.space_group_name_H-M   'P 1'
#
loop_
_entity.id
_entity.type
_entity.pdbx_description
1 polymer ?
#
loop_
_entity_poly.entity_id
_entity_poly.type
_entity_poly.pdbx_seq_one_letter_code
_entity_poly.pdbx_strand_id
1 'polypeptide(L)'
;MSGEKESTKAYKICQSDKVGRYMVANRELKPGEEIVTEMPFIVGPKAFTYPLCLACYAAWPPTLNDKPLCSKCGWPVCGPECENLPQHKDYECAVFVQAGEKFNVAAALEETNENGVPQLECITPLRLLLESQKNPERWEREVKTMEAHNKIRSQKPHWKSDHVNVVEYIRKQLKLDKFSEEEIQTVCGILEINTFEVRTSKGFSARALYPTVAMMNHSCVSNTCHSVSPLDYRIYLRTTTKIPEGGELYGSYTHSLLPTMLRREHLLEGKHFACACSRCSDPTELGTHMSSLKCNKCDNGVVLPLDSLDENSMWKCTHCEFTTPGSAVRKVFQLIHADVEAAEAISGADGADAIQARETIMKKYHSVLHPRHAFLTMLRHSLTQMYGRVDEYLLDDLPLVVLEHKVDMCRLLLQVLDVVEPGYSRIRGMTLYELHAPLLFLAKDQWNAGIIDQAGLKSKMIQASVILKEAATILSLEPPDTPEGQIGIVAKQSLEQLEQSIQEL
;
A
#
# COMPACT_ATOMS: atom_id res chain seq x y z
N MET A 1 3.49 15.58 -47.82
CA MET A 1 4.12 15.73 -46.48
C MET A 1 3.00 15.85 -45.46
N SER A 2 2.44 14.71 -45.07
CA SER A 2 1.44 14.59 -44.01
C SER A 2 2.17 14.43 -42.69
N GLY A 3 2.27 15.51 -41.92
CA GLY A 3 2.85 15.47 -40.58
C GLY A 3 2.04 14.53 -39.71
N GLU A 4 2.70 13.48 -39.23
CA GLU A 4 2.23 12.64 -38.14
C GLU A 4 1.97 13.53 -36.93
N LYS A 5 0.74 13.52 -36.42
CA LYS A 5 0.47 14.06 -35.08
C LYS A 5 1.25 13.19 -34.10
N GLU A 6 2.37 13.71 -33.59
CA GLU A 6 3.08 13.13 -32.45
C GLU A 6 2.07 12.78 -31.35
N SER A 7 2.12 11.54 -30.87
CA SER A 7 1.21 11.02 -29.85
C SER A 7 1.30 11.85 -28.56
N THR A 8 0.20 12.53 -28.21
CA THR A 8 0.06 13.36 -27.00
C THR A 8 -0.01 12.56 -25.69
N LYS A 9 0.07 11.22 -25.75
CA LYS A 9 0.04 10.36 -24.56
C LYS A 9 1.33 10.52 -23.74
N ALA A 10 1.19 10.56 -22.41
CA ALA A 10 2.31 10.66 -21.47
C ALA A 10 3.22 9.41 -21.49
N TYR A 11 2.67 8.25 -21.84
CA TYR A 11 3.38 6.97 -21.85
C TYR A 11 3.07 6.17 -23.13
N LYS A 12 3.90 5.17 -23.38
CA LYS A 12 3.69 4.11 -24.37
C LYS A 12 3.98 2.74 -23.75
N ILE A 13 3.35 1.70 -24.29
CA ILE A 13 3.57 0.32 -23.88
C ILE A 13 4.62 -0.31 -24.78
N CYS A 14 5.63 -0.90 -24.18
CA CYS A 14 6.68 -1.67 -24.83
C CYS A 14 6.59 -3.14 -24.42
N GLN A 15 7.33 -4.00 -25.11
CA GLN A 15 7.38 -5.43 -24.82
C GLN A 15 8.82 -5.93 -24.86
N SER A 16 9.18 -6.84 -23.95
CA SER A 16 10.46 -7.54 -23.94
C SER A 16 10.29 -9.01 -23.55
N ASP A 17 11.28 -9.84 -23.89
CA ASP A 17 11.28 -11.26 -23.54
C ASP A 17 11.49 -11.52 -22.04
N LYS A 18 12.00 -10.52 -21.29
CA LYS A 18 12.35 -10.66 -19.87
C LYS A 18 11.18 -10.39 -18.93
N VAL A 19 10.44 -9.32 -19.19
CA VAL A 19 9.39 -8.81 -18.29
C VAL A 19 8.03 -8.72 -18.97
N GLY A 20 7.91 -9.18 -20.22
CA GLY A 20 6.68 -9.05 -20.99
C GLY A 20 6.41 -7.59 -21.33
N ARG A 21 5.18 -7.13 -21.11
CA ARG A 21 4.75 -5.75 -21.38
C ARG A 21 5.17 -4.83 -20.25
N TYR A 22 5.60 -3.62 -20.59
CA TYR A 22 6.02 -2.61 -19.63
C TYR A 22 5.72 -1.20 -20.13
N MET A 23 5.65 -0.25 -19.21
CA MET A 23 5.26 1.13 -19.48
C MET A 23 6.48 2.05 -19.48
N VAL A 24 6.65 2.88 -20.51
CA VAL A 24 7.71 3.89 -20.58
C VAL A 24 7.15 5.27 -20.88
N ALA A 25 7.82 6.30 -20.39
CA ALA A 25 7.51 7.68 -20.68
C ALA A 25 7.66 7.95 -22.20
N ASN A 26 6.64 8.55 -22.80
CA ASN A 26 6.63 8.91 -24.22
C ASN A 26 7.15 10.34 -24.48
N ARG A 27 7.36 11.10 -23.40
CA ARG A 27 8.01 12.40 -23.34
C ARG A 27 8.59 12.59 -21.95
N GLU A 28 9.27 13.70 -21.71
CA GLU A 28 9.62 14.09 -20.34
C GLU A 28 8.35 14.31 -19.49
N LEU A 29 8.36 13.74 -18.28
CA LEU A 29 7.28 13.85 -17.29
C LEU A 29 7.79 14.57 -16.05
N LYS A 30 6.99 15.49 -15.51
CA LYS A 30 7.32 16.26 -14.31
C LYS A 30 6.92 15.49 -13.04
N PRO A 31 7.54 15.74 -11.87
CA PRO A 31 7.01 15.28 -10.59
C PRO A 31 5.56 15.73 -10.38
N GLY A 32 4.70 14.84 -9.89
CA GLY A 32 3.29 15.08 -9.60
C GLY A 32 2.36 15.07 -10.81
N GLU A 33 2.86 14.74 -11.99
CA GLU A 33 2.07 14.72 -13.21
C GLU A 33 1.16 13.49 -13.26
N GLU A 34 -0.15 13.69 -13.43
CA GLU A 34 -1.11 12.60 -13.65
C GLU A 34 -0.96 12.04 -15.06
N ILE A 35 -0.68 10.75 -15.15
CA ILE A 35 -0.41 10.05 -16.41
C ILE A 35 -1.49 9.05 -16.79
N VAL A 36 -2.24 8.51 -15.82
CA VAL A 36 -3.38 7.61 -16.03
C VAL A 36 -4.48 7.93 -15.02
N THR A 37 -5.71 8.02 -15.52
CA THR A 37 -6.93 7.97 -14.73
C THR A 37 -7.81 6.86 -15.28
N GLU A 38 -8.13 5.86 -14.46
CA GLU A 38 -8.76 4.61 -14.91
C GLU A 38 -9.89 4.17 -13.96
N MET A 39 -11.02 3.76 -14.55
CA MET A 39 -12.08 3.07 -13.81
C MET A 39 -11.75 1.58 -13.72
N PRO A 40 -12.08 0.91 -12.60
CA PRO A 40 -11.78 -0.51 -12.44
C PRO A 40 -12.51 -1.32 -13.51
N PHE A 41 -11.90 -2.42 -13.94
CA PHE A 41 -12.56 -3.43 -14.76
C PHE A 41 -13.64 -4.15 -13.93
N ILE A 42 -13.25 -4.58 -12.73
CA ILE A 42 -14.14 -5.14 -11.72
C ILE A 42 -13.67 -4.71 -10.32
N VAL A 43 -14.57 -4.81 -9.34
CA VAL A 43 -14.28 -4.69 -7.92
C VAL A 43 -14.93 -5.88 -7.20
N GLY A 44 -14.23 -6.47 -6.25
CA GLY A 44 -14.80 -7.54 -5.45
C GLY A 44 -13.97 -7.90 -4.23
N PRO A 45 -14.44 -8.88 -3.44
CA PRO A 45 -13.74 -9.35 -2.26
C PRO A 45 -12.33 -9.89 -2.59
N LYS A 46 -11.42 -9.78 -1.63
CA LYS A 46 -10.11 -10.43 -1.68
C LYS A 46 -10.27 -11.96 -1.54
N ALA A 47 -9.26 -12.72 -1.97
CA ALA A 47 -9.18 -14.13 -1.61
C ALA A 47 -9.05 -14.29 -0.10
N PHE A 48 -9.47 -15.43 0.45
CA PHE A 48 -9.39 -15.73 1.90
C PHE A 48 -10.07 -14.67 2.77
N THR A 49 -11.15 -14.07 2.28
CA THR A 49 -11.87 -13.02 3.02
C THR A 49 -12.79 -13.62 4.08
N TYR A 50 -12.87 -12.95 5.23
CA TYR A 50 -13.92 -13.18 6.22
C TYR A 50 -15.29 -12.74 5.68
N PRO A 51 -16.41 -13.15 6.32
CA PRO A 51 -17.72 -12.83 5.81
C PRO A 51 -17.94 -11.31 5.74
N LEU A 52 -18.49 -10.87 4.61
CA LEU A 52 -18.73 -9.46 4.31
C LEU A 52 -19.97 -9.25 3.44
N CYS A 53 -20.43 -8.01 3.39
CA CYS A 53 -21.47 -7.57 2.45
C CYS A 53 -20.93 -7.57 1.02
N LEU A 54 -21.60 -8.27 0.10
CA LEU A 54 -21.15 -8.36 -1.29
C LEU A 54 -21.15 -7.02 -2.05
N ALA A 55 -21.83 -5.99 -1.53
CA ALA A 55 -21.90 -4.69 -2.19
C ALA A 55 -20.93 -3.65 -1.62
N CYS A 56 -20.95 -3.44 -0.30
CA CYS A 56 -20.16 -2.41 0.36
C CYS A 56 -18.92 -2.93 1.09
N TYR A 57 -18.70 -4.26 1.08
CA TYR A 57 -17.57 -4.95 1.69
C TYR A 57 -17.43 -4.78 3.21
N ALA A 58 -18.44 -4.21 3.87
CA ALA A 58 -18.51 -4.14 5.31
C ALA A 58 -18.49 -5.54 5.92
N ALA A 59 -17.83 -5.68 7.07
CA ALA A 59 -17.86 -6.90 7.86
C ALA A 59 -19.32 -7.36 8.08
N TRP A 60 -19.54 -8.66 7.92
CA TRP A 60 -20.85 -9.27 8.04
C TRP A 60 -20.73 -10.51 8.93
N PRO A 61 -21.75 -10.84 9.73
CA PRO A 61 -22.91 -10.02 10.04
C PRO A 61 -22.53 -8.80 10.89
N PRO A 62 -23.33 -7.71 10.88
CA PRO A 62 -23.11 -6.55 11.75
C PRO A 62 -23.16 -6.92 13.24
N THR A 63 -24.00 -7.90 13.60
CA THR A 63 -24.01 -8.53 14.93
C THR A 63 -24.31 -10.01 14.78
N LEU A 64 -23.94 -10.84 15.77
CA LEU A 64 -24.21 -12.29 15.71
C LEU A 64 -25.71 -12.64 15.56
N ASN A 65 -26.61 -11.76 15.99
CA ASN A 65 -28.06 -12.00 15.92
C ASN A 65 -28.70 -11.43 14.65
N ASP A 66 -28.07 -10.48 13.98
CA ASP A 66 -28.58 -9.83 12.78
C ASP A 66 -27.79 -10.26 11.56
N LYS A 67 -28.34 -11.21 10.79
CA LYS A 67 -27.67 -11.84 9.64
C LYS A 67 -28.39 -11.46 8.33
N PRO A 68 -28.37 -10.19 7.91
CA PRO A 68 -29.15 -9.73 6.77
C PRO A 68 -28.67 -10.39 5.48
N LEU A 69 -29.61 -10.86 4.67
CA LEU A 69 -29.37 -11.49 3.38
C LEU A 69 -30.18 -10.79 2.29
N CYS A 70 -29.68 -10.84 1.06
CA CYS A 70 -30.38 -10.32 -0.10
C CYS A 70 -31.70 -11.06 -0.28
N SER A 71 -32.80 -10.32 -0.38
CA SER A 71 -34.15 -10.90 -0.46
C SER A 71 -34.37 -11.74 -1.72
N LYS A 72 -33.55 -11.53 -2.76
CA LYS A 72 -33.60 -12.25 -4.04
C LYS A 72 -32.73 -13.51 -4.01
N CYS A 73 -31.41 -13.33 -3.90
CA CYS A 73 -30.48 -14.44 -4.02
C CYS A 73 -30.19 -15.15 -2.68
N GLY A 74 -30.38 -14.50 -1.54
CA GLY A 74 -30.06 -15.06 -0.22
C GLY A 74 -28.58 -15.02 0.18
N TRP A 75 -27.80 -14.09 -0.40
CA TRP A 75 -26.38 -13.86 -0.09
C TRP A 75 -26.16 -12.61 0.76
N PRO A 76 -25.03 -12.50 1.49
CA PRO A 76 -24.82 -11.46 2.50
C PRO A 76 -24.80 -10.05 1.91
N VAL A 77 -25.72 -9.21 2.40
CA VAL A 77 -25.77 -7.77 2.15
C VAL A 77 -26.24 -7.06 3.42
N CYS A 78 -25.86 -5.80 3.62
CA CYS A 78 -26.27 -5.05 4.82
C CYS A 78 -27.78 -4.75 4.89
N GLY A 79 -28.49 -4.75 3.76
CA GLY A 79 -29.89 -4.38 3.69
C GLY A 79 -30.34 -3.99 2.28
N PRO A 80 -31.54 -3.40 2.13
CA PRO A 80 -32.16 -3.11 0.83
C PRO A 80 -31.34 -2.17 -0.06
N GLU A 81 -30.58 -1.23 0.51
CA GLU A 81 -29.69 -0.36 -0.27
C GLU A 81 -28.58 -1.17 -0.93
N CYS A 82 -27.86 -1.98 -0.15
CA CYS A 82 -26.77 -2.85 -0.65
C CYS A 82 -27.27 -3.93 -1.60
N GLU A 83 -28.49 -4.43 -1.42
CA GLU A 83 -29.12 -5.34 -2.38
C GLU A 83 -29.24 -4.71 -3.79
N ASN A 84 -29.44 -3.40 -3.86
CA ASN A 84 -29.68 -2.71 -5.13
C ASN A 84 -28.44 -2.02 -5.70
N LEU A 85 -27.29 -2.09 -5.02
CA LEU A 85 -26.04 -1.54 -5.52
C LEU A 85 -25.48 -2.36 -6.70
N PRO A 86 -24.93 -1.72 -7.74
CA PRO A 86 -24.43 -2.38 -8.95
C PRO A 86 -23.43 -3.50 -8.69
N GLN A 87 -22.56 -3.34 -7.67
CA GLN A 87 -21.52 -4.30 -7.33
C GLN A 87 -22.07 -5.71 -7.10
N HIS A 88 -23.25 -5.83 -6.49
CA HIS A 88 -23.92 -7.11 -6.26
C HIS A 88 -25.01 -7.40 -7.29
N LYS A 89 -25.90 -6.41 -7.51
CA LYS A 89 -27.11 -6.55 -8.31
C LYS A 89 -26.81 -6.90 -9.78
N ASP A 90 -25.81 -6.24 -10.36
CA ASP A 90 -25.55 -6.33 -11.81
C ASP A 90 -24.62 -7.51 -12.18
N TYR A 91 -24.19 -8.29 -11.18
CA TYR A 91 -23.29 -9.42 -11.36
C TYR A 91 -23.89 -10.73 -10.78
N GLU A 92 -23.40 -11.18 -9.63
CA GLU A 92 -23.64 -12.55 -9.15
C GLU A 92 -25.08 -12.80 -8.65
N CYS A 93 -25.85 -11.76 -8.32
CA CYS A 93 -27.19 -11.91 -7.76
C CYS A 93 -28.12 -12.75 -8.65
N ALA A 94 -28.18 -12.44 -9.95
CA ALA A 94 -29.02 -13.18 -10.91
C ALA A 94 -28.53 -14.62 -11.12
N VAL A 95 -27.21 -14.84 -11.09
CA VAL A 95 -26.60 -16.18 -11.22
C VAL A 95 -27.04 -17.07 -10.05
N PHE A 96 -26.94 -16.57 -8.82
CA PHE A 96 -27.36 -17.32 -7.63
C PHE A 96 -28.85 -17.65 -7.64
N VAL A 97 -29.70 -16.71 -8.07
CA VAL A 97 -31.15 -16.96 -8.24
C VAL A 97 -31.40 -18.08 -9.24
N GLN A 98 -30.74 -18.04 -10.41
CA GLN A 98 -30.92 -19.04 -11.46
C GLN A 98 -30.39 -20.43 -11.06
N ALA A 99 -29.27 -20.48 -10.34
CA ALA A 99 -28.71 -21.73 -9.85
C ALA A 99 -29.55 -22.35 -8.71
N GLY A 100 -30.28 -21.52 -7.97
CA GLY A 100 -30.93 -21.88 -6.71
C GLY A 100 -29.94 -21.90 -5.54
N GLU A 101 -28.79 -21.23 -5.68
CA GLU A 101 -27.69 -21.27 -4.72
C GLU A 101 -27.92 -20.26 -3.57
N LYS A 102 -27.84 -20.75 -2.33
CA LYS A 102 -28.05 -19.96 -1.11
C LYS A 102 -26.79 -19.94 -0.26
N PHE A 103 -26.53 -18.80 0.37
CA PHE A 103 -25.39 -18.67 1.27
C PHE A 103 -25.59 -19.52 2.52
N ASN A 104 -24.65 -20.42 2.80
CA ASN A 104 -24.64 -21.21 4.00
C ASN A 104 -24.07 -20.39 5.17
N VAL A 105 -24.99 -19.77 5.91
CA VAL A 105 -24.71 -18.92 7.06
C VAL A 105 -23.99 -19.67 8.18
N ALA A 106 -24.38 -20.91 8.45
CA ALA A 106 -23.78 -21.69 9.53
C ALA A 106 -22.30 -21.94 9.23
N ALA A 107 -22.00 -22.47 8.03
CA ALA A 107 -20.63 -22.74 7.60
C ALA A 107 -19.77 -21.47 7.53
N ALA A 108 -20.34 -20.32 7.15
CA ALA A 108 -19.60 -19.05 7.07
C ALA A 108 -19.20 -18.49 8.45
N LEU A 109 -19.92 -18.87 9.51
CA LEU A 109 -19.68 -18.40 10.88
C LEU A 109 -19.04 -19.46 11.78
N GLU A 110 -18.60 -20.58 11.21
CA GLU A 110 -17.82 -21.58 11.93
C GLU A 110 -16.46 -21.01 12.34
N GLU A 111 -16.07 -21.24 13.59
CA GLU A 111 -14.80 -20.77 14.17
C GLU A 111 -13.56 -21.39 13.48
N THR A 112 -13.75 -22.48 12.74
CA THR A 112 -12.70 -23.21 12.00
C THR A 112 -12.27 -22.52 10.70
N ASN A 113 -12.92 -21.43 10.29
CA ASN A 113 -12.57 -20.65 9.09
C ASN A 113 -11.33 -19.77 9.31
N GLU A 114 -10.20 -20.37 9.69
CA GLU A 114 -8.94 -19.66 9.94
C GLU A 114 -8.44 -18.91 8.69
N ASN A 115 -8.78 -19.39 7.49
CA ASN A 115 -8.34 -18.84 6.20
C ASN A 115 -9.49 -18.21 5.39
N GLY A 116 -10.47 -17.60 6.06
CA GLY A 116 -11.62 -16.97 5.41
C GLY A 116 -12.71 -17.93 4.96
N VAL A 117 -13.70 -17.43 4.23
CA VAL A 117 -14.92 -18.17 3.85
C VAL A 117 -14.83 -18.70 2.41
N PRO A 118 -14.75 -20.03 2.20
CA PRO A 118 -14.62 -20.59 0.85
C PRO A 118 -15.73 -20.19 -0.12
N GLN A 119 -16.97 -20.04 0.38
CA GLN A 119 -18.13 -19.62 -0.43
C GLN A 119 -17.92 -18.24 -1.10
N LEU A 120 -17.09 -17.37 -0.52
CA LEU A 120 -16.82 -16.03 -1.02
C LEU A 120 -15.67 -15.98 -2.03
N GLU A 121 -14.85 -17.04 -2.13
CA GLU A 121 -13.69 -17.07 -3.03
C GLU A 121 -14.10 -16.98 -4.51
N CYS A 122 -15.29 -17.49 -4.86
CA CYS A 122 -15.80 -17.47 -6.23
C CYS A 122 -16.28 -16.10 -6.70
N ILE A 123 -16.56 -15.15 -5.80
CA ILE A 123 -17.29 -13.91 -6.12
C ILE A 123 -16.54 -13.06 -7.15
N THR A 124 -15.28 -12.74 -6.88
CA THR A 124 -14.49 -11.88 -7.77
C THR A 124 -14.12 -12.56 -9.09
N PRO A 125 -13.71 -13.85 -9.12
CA PRO A 125 -13.60 -14.62 -10.36
C PRO A 125 -14.88 -14.63 -11.20
N LEU A 126 -16.03 -14.87 -10.56
CA LEU A 126 -17.33 -14.86 -11.24
C LEU A 126 -17.64 -13.49 -11.82
N ARG A 127 -17.42 -12.39 -11.08
CA ARG A 127 -17.59 -11.03 -11.59
C ARG A 127 -16.74 -10.76 -12.81
N LEU A 128 -15.48 -11.20 -12.82
CA LEU A 128 -14.58 -11.03 -13.98
C LEU A 128 -15.08 -11.80 -15.21
N LEU A 129 -15.56 -13.04 -15.02
CA LEU A 129 -16.16 -13.85 -16.09
C LEU A 129 -17.47 -13.29 -16.64
N LEU A 130 -18.31 -12.70 -15.77
CA LEU A 130 -19.54 -12.05 -16.20
C LEU A 130 -19.25 -10.74 -16.93
N GLU A 131 -18.28 -9.96 -16.45
CA GLU A 131 -17.86 -8.71 -17.09
C GLU A 131 -17.23 -8.96 -18.46
N SER A 132 -16.47 -10.05 -18.63
CA SER A 132 -15.92 -10.41 -19.94
C SER A 132 -17.01 -10.71 -20.98
N GLN A 133 -18.16 -11.23 -20.56
CA GLN A 133 -19.32 -11.46 -21.44
C GLN A 133 -20.12 -10.19 -21.67
N LYS A 134 -20.26 -9.34 -20.65
CA LYS A 134 -20.97 -8.06 -20.73
C LYS A 134 -20.25 -7.07 -21.66
N ASN A 135 -18.91 -7.07 -21.62
CA ASN A 135 -18.06 -6.14 -22.36
C ASN A 135 -16.90 -6.87 -23.09
N PRO A 136 -17.18 -7.69 -24.12
CA PRO A 136 -16.18 -8.54 -24.77
C PRO A 136 -15.07 -7.75 -25.48
N GLU A 137 -15.40 -6.60 -26.08
CA GLU A 137 -14.39 -5.74 -26.73
C GLU A 137 -13.40 -5.16 -25.72
N ARG A 138 -13.89 -4.78 -24.53
CA ARG A 138 -13.06 -4.27 -23.43
C ARG A 138 -12.17 -5.39 -22.89
N TRP A 139 -12.74 -6.58 -22.68
CA TRP A 139 -11.99 -7.78 -22.25
C TRP A 139 -10.83 -8.11 -23.20
N GLU A 140 -11.10 -8.17 -24.52
CA GLU A 140 -10.10 -8.51 -25.53
C GLU A 140 -8.95 -7.49 -25.54
N ARG A 141 -9.29 -6.20 -25.43
CA ARG A 141 -8.32 -5.10 -25.46
C ARG A 141 -7.48 -5.00 -24.18
N GLU A 142 -8.11 -5.15 -23.02
CA GLU A 142 -7.53 -4.75 -21.74
C GLU A 142 -7.06 -5.94 -20.90
N VAL A 143 -7.82 -7.04 -20.84
CA VAL A 143 -7.64 -8.07 -19.80
C VAL A 143 -7.13 -9.41 -20.32
N LYS A 144 -7.58 -9.85 -21.50
CA LYS A 144 -7.31 -11.22 -22.00
C LYS A 144 -5.83 -11.59 -22.07
N THR A 145 -4.97 -10.61 -22.30
CA THR A 145 -3.50 -10.79 -22.45
C THR A 145 -2.73 -10.52 -21.15
N MET A 146 -3.41 -10.24 -20.04
CA MET A 146 -2.77 -10.04 -18.74
C MET A 146 -2.11 -11.33 -18.27
N GLU A 147 -0.98 -11.20 -17.59
CA GLU A 147 -0.24 -12.35 -17.09
C GLU A 147 -1.02 -13.03 -15.96
N ALA A 148 -1.15 -14.36 -16.04
CA ALA A 148 -1.88 -15.18 -15.08
C ALA A 148 -0.99 -16.23 -14.41
N HIS A 149 0.25 -16.39 -14.89
CA HIS A 149 1.26 -17.34 -14.42
C HIS A 149 0.75 -18.77 -14.25
N ASN A 150 -0.20 -19.22 -15.09
CA ASN A 150 -0.83 -20.55 -14.99
C ASN A 150 0.19 -21.70 -14.90
N LYS A 151 1.30 -21.62 -15.64
CA LYS A 151 2.37 -22.65 -15.61
C LYS A 151 3.06 -22.76 -14.24
N ILE A 152 3.25 -21.63 -13.56
CA ILE A 152 3.86 -21.59 -12.23
C ILE A 152 2.81 -21.97 -11.18
N ARG A 153 1.62 -21.36 -11.26
CA ARG A 153 0.51 -21.59 -10.32
C ARG A 153 0.06 -23.05 -10.31
N SER A 154 0.01 -23.74 -11.46
CA SER A 154 -0.38 -25.16 -11.53
C SER A 154 0.53 -26.11 -10.76
N GLN A 155 1.74 -25.68 -10.40
CA GLN A 155 2.70 -26.43 -9.60
C GLN A 155 2.58 -26.12 -8.10
N LYS A 156 1.73 -25.16 -7.71
CA LYS A 156 1.55 -24.70 -6.33
C LYS A 156 0.32 -25.36 -5.69
N PRO A 157 0.30 -25.52 -4.35
CA PRO A 157 -0.87 -26.06 -3.64
C PRO A 157 -2.16 -25.26 -3.88
N HIS A 158 -2.06 -23.93 -3.98
CA HIS A 158 -3.20 -23.03 -4.13
C HIS A 158 -4.05 -23.32 -5.38
N TRP A 159 -3.45 -23.82 -6.47
CA TRP A 159 -4.18 -24.22 -7.68
C TRP A 159 -5.27 -25.27 -7.41
N LYS A 160 -5.01 -26.19 -6.47
CA LYS A 160 -5.99 -27.21 -6.07
C LYS A 160 -7.13 -26.61 -5.26
N SER A 161 -6.83 -25.65 -4.39
CA SER A 161 -7.84 -24.88 -3.65
C SER A 161 -8.73 -24.11 -4.61
N ASP A 162 -8.14 -23.41 -5.59
CA ASP A 162 -8.89 -22.70 -6.64
C ASP A 162 -9.77 -23.65 -7.46
N HIS A 163 -9.27 -24.85 -7.76
CA HIS A 163 -10.04 -25.85 -8.48
C HIS A 163 -11.32 -26.23 -7.71
N VAL A 164 -11.22 -26.51 -6.41
CA VAL A 164 -12.39 -26.89 -5.60
C VAL A 164 -13.30 -25.70 -5.32
N ASN A 165 -12.75 -24.61 -4.78
CA ASN A 165 -13.53 -23.49 -4.24
C ASN A 165 -14.07 -22.55 -5.32
N VAL A 166 -13.42 -22.51 -6.49
CA VAL A 166 -13.80 -21.59 -7.57
C VAL A 166 -14.24 -22.35 -8.82
N VAL A 167 -13.41 -23.23 -9.38
CA VAL A 167 -13.71 -23.90 -10.66
C VAL A 167 -14.91 -24.83 -10.53
N GLU A 168 -14.86 -25.79 -9.61
CA GLU A 168 -15.95 -26.74 -9.39
C GLU A 168 -17.21 -26.02 -8.89
N TYR A 169 -17.05 -25.01 -8.03
CA TYR A 169 -18.17 -24.23 -7.55
C TYR A 169 -18.90 -23.49 -8.69
N ILE A 170 -18.18 -22.75 -9.54
CA ILE A 170 -18.77 -22.01 -10.67
C ILE A 170 -19.40 -22.97 -11.69
N ARG A 171 -18.71 -24.06 -12.04
CA ARG A 171 -19.20 -24.97 -13.09
C ARG A 171 -20.33 -25.86 -12.60
N LYS A 172 -20.16 -26.51 -11.45
CA LYS A 172 -21.09 -27.54 -10.94
C LYS A 172 -22.21 -26.92 -10.09
N GLN A 173 -21.88 -26.09 -9.10
CA GLN A 173 -22.90 -25.53 -8.19
C GLN A 173 -23.67 -24.39 -8.83
N LEU A 174 -22.97 -23.46 -9.49
CA LEU A 174 -23.62 -22.35 -10.20
C LEU A 174 -24.12 -22.73 -11.60
N LYS A 175 -23.85 -23.96 -12.06
CA LYS A 175 -24.29 -24.51 -13.35
C LYS A 175 -23.83 -23.68 -14.57
N LEU A 176 -22.61 -23.11 -14.49
CA LEU A 176 -22.03 -22.28 -15.55
C LEU A 176 -21.01 -23.06 -16.39
N ASP A 177 -21.44 -24.17 -16.99
CA ASP A 177 -20.59 -25.05 -17.82
C ASP A 177 -20.02 -24.38 -19.08
N LYS A 178 -20.55 -23.21 -19.44
CA LYS A 178 -20.05 -22.37 -20.55
C LYS A 178 -18.63 -21.86 -20.33
N PHE A 179 -18.16 -21.82 -19.09
CA PHE A 179 -16.78 -21.46 -18.77
C PHE A 179 -15.97 -22.74 -18.54
N SER A 180 -14.90 -22.89 -19.32
CA SER A 180 -13.97 -23.99 -19.15
C SER A 180 -13.17 -23.86 -17.85
N GLU A 181 -12.65 -24.98 -17.36
CA GLU A 181 -11.76 -24.99 -16.20
C GLU A 181 -10.52 -24.12 -16.42
N GLU A 182 -9.92 -24.18 -17.60
CA GLU A 182 -8.74 -23.40 -17.96
C GLU A 182 -9.03 -21.89 -17.94
N GLU A 183 -10.19 -21.47 -18.45
CA GLU A 183 -10.60 -20.07 -18.40
C GLU A 183 -10.78 -19.56 -16.96
N ILE A 184 -11.43 -20.36 -16.09
CA ILE A 184 -11.65 -19.97 -14.69
C ILE A 184 -10.31 -19.90 -13.95
N GLN A 185 -9.41 -20.87 -14.15
CA GLN A 185 -8.08 -20.84 -13.55
C GLN A 185 -7.24 -19.65 -14.01
N THR A 186 -7.36 -19.29 -15.30
CA THR A 186 -6.71 -18.10 -15.87
C THR A 186 -7.23 -16.83 -15.21
N VAL A 187 -8.55 -16.71 -15.03
CA VAL A 187 -9.18 -15.59 -14.32
C VAL A 187 -8.67 -15.48 -12.89
N CYS A 188 -8.54 -16.58 -12.15
CA CYS A 188 -7.95 -16.56 -10.81
C CYS A 188 -6.52 -15.99 -10.82
N GLY A 189 -5.71 -16.38 -11.82
CA GLY A 189 -4.33 -15.91 -11.96
C GLY A 189 -4.24 -14.43 -12.33
N ILE A 190 -5.09 -13.96 -13.24
CA ILE A 190 -5.17 -12.53 -13.57
C ILE A 190 -5.46 -11.73 -12.30
N LEU A 191 -6.41 -12.19 -11.47
CA LEU A 191 -6.77 -11.50 -10.24
C LEU A 191 -5.65 -11.51 -9.20
N GLU A 192 -4.93 -12.61 -9.04
CA GLU A 192 -3.79 -12.74 -8.12
C GLU A 192 -2.64 -11.79 -8.51
N ILE A 193 -2.32 -11.74 -9.79
CA ILE A 193 -1.12 -11.04 -10.28
C ILE A 193 -1.38 -9.54 -10.51
N ASN A 194 -2.59 -9.13 -10.87
CA ASN A 194 -2.81 -7.80 -11.43
C ASN A 194 -3.81 -6.91 -10.67
N THR A 195 -4.37 -7.38 -9.55
CA THR A 195 -5.29 -6.55 -8.77
C THR A 195 -4.57 -5.63 -7.78
N PHE A 196 -5.25 -4.54 -7.46
CA PHE A 196 -4.84 -3.53 -6.50
C PHE A 196 -5.79 -3.58 -5.30
N GLU A 197 -5.26 -3.36 -4.11
CA GLU A 197 -6.10 -3.14 -2.94
C GLU A 197 -6.80 -1.79 -3.04
N VAL A 198 -8.10 -1.79 -2.74
CA VAL A 198 -8.93 -0.59 -2.67
C VAL A 198 -9.67 -0.55 -1.35
N ARG A 199 -10.04 0.65 -0.91
CA ARG A 199 -10.83 0.84 0.30
C ARG A 199 -12.13 1.56 -0.01
N THR A 200 -13.19 1.17 0.68
CA THR A 200 -14.47 1.89 0.61
C THR A 200 -14.41 3.17 1.43
N SER A 201 -15.42 4.03 1.29
CA SER A 201 -15.56 5.25 2.12
C SER A 201 -15.65 4.98 3.62
N LYS A 202 -15.96 3.75 4.02
CA LYS A 202 -15.99 3.30 5.42
C LYS A 202 -14.71 2.57 5.84
N GLY A 203 -13.69 2.54 4.99
CA GLY A 203 -12.38 1.94 5.28
C GLY A 203 -12.27 0.42 5.04
N PHE A 204 -13.35 -0.24 4.60
CA PHE A 204 -13.34 -1.68 4.32
C PHE A 204 -12.51 -2.00 3.07
N SER A 205 -11.74 -3.08 3.14
CA SER A 205 -10.82 -3.50 2.07
C SER A 205 -11.52 -4.35 1.02
N ALA A 206 -11.17 -4.12 -0.25
CA ALA A 206 -11.55 -4.92 -1.40
C ALA A 206 -10.37 -5.00 -2.39
N ARG A 207 -10.56 -5.68 -3.51
CA ARG A 207 -9.61 -5.66 -4.63
C ARG A 207 -10.29 -5.18 -5.91
N ALA A 208 -9.52 -4.51 -6.75
CA ALA A 208 -9.96 -4.03 -8.05
C ALA A 208 -8.92 -4.31 -9.13
N LEU A 209 -9.37 -4.53 -10.35
CA LEU A 209 -8.52 -4.78 -11.51
C LEU A 209 -8.42 -3.49 -12.34
N TYR A 210 -7.21 -2.98 -12.56
CA TYR A 210 -6.93 -1.78 -13.37
C TYR A 210 -5.97 -2.16 -14.50
N PRO A 211 -6.48 -2.57 -15.67
CA PRO A 211 -5.66 -3.18 -16.71
C PRO A 211 -4.53 -2.28 -17.21
N THR A 212 -4.74 -0.97 -17.26
CA THR A 212 -3.73 -0.01 -17.72
C THR A 212 -2.64 0.19 -16.67
N VAL A 213 -3.03 0.46 -15.42
CA VAL A 213 -2.07 0.67 -14.32
C VAL A 213 -1.27 -0.61 -14.01
N ALA A 214 -1.88 -1.79 -14.17
CA ALA A 214 -1.22 -3.08 -13.99
C ALA A 214 -0.04 -3.35 -14.96
N MET A 215 0.12 -2.57 -16.03
CA MET A 215 1.22 -2.74 -16.99
C MET A 215 2.57 -2.19 -16.51
N MET A 216 2.60 -1.40 -15.43
CA MET A 216 3.87 -0.92 -14.89
C MET A 216 4.61 -2.04 -14.18
N ASN A 217 5.90 -2.18 -14.44
CA ASN A 217 6.75 -3.11 -13.71
C ASN A 217 7.03 -2.63 -12.27
N HIS A 218 7.54 -3.57 -11.47
CA HIS A 218 7.99 -3.29 -10.13
C HIS A 218 9.40 -2.68 -10.07
N SER A 219 9.57 -1.69 -9.19
CA SER A 219 10.86 -1.34 -8.59
C SER A 219 10.67 -1.08 -7.10
N CYS A 220 11.65 -1.47 -6.26
CA CYS A 220 11.65 -1.12 -4.82
C CYS A 220 11.99 0.37 -4.56
N VAL A 221 12.32 1.11 -5.61
CA VAL A 221 12.38 2.58 -5.67
C VAL A 221 11.49 3.00 -6.83
N SER A 222 10.19 3.15 -6.56
CA SER A 222 9.21 3.52 -7.59
C SER A 222 9.32 5.00 -7.94
N ASN A 223 9.01 5.32 -9.20
CA ASN A 223 8.94 6.70 -9.70
C ASN A 223 7.49 7.13 -9.98
N THR A 224 6.53 6.31 -9.57
CA THR A 224 5.10 6.58 -9.61
C THR A 224 4.43 6.23 -8.28
N CYS A 225 3.28 6.85 -8.03
CA CYS A 225 2.37 6.54 -6.93
C CYS A 225 0.93 6.57 -7.43
N HIS A 226 0.02 5.89 -6.73
CA HIS A 226 -1.39 5.90 -7.09
C HIS A 226 -2.30 6.20 -5.89
N SER A 227 -3.45 6.81 -6.19
CA SER A 227 -4.56 6.97 -5.26
C SER A 227 -5.81 6.36 -5.84
N VAL A 228 -6.69 5.89 -4.97
CA VAL A 228 -7.99 5.35 -5.37
C VAL A 228 -9.08 6.15 -4.67
N SER A 229 -10.03 6.69 -5.43
CA SER A 229 -11.22 7.32 -4.86
C SER A 229 -12.06 6.27 -4.12
N PRO A 230 -12.39 6.46 -2.83
CA PRO A 230 -13.28 5.55 -2.12
C PRO A 230 -14.75 5.62 -2.59
N LEU A 231 -15.10 6.57 -3.47
CA LEU A 231 -16.47 6.79 -3.96
C LEU A 231 -16.79 5.92 -5.17
N ASP A 232 -15.93 5.94 -6.19
CA ASP A 232 -16.14 5.23 -7.45
C ASP A 232 -15.02 4.22 -7.79
N TYR A 233 -14.06 4.06 -6.89
CA TYR A 233 -12.86 3.22 -7.06
C TYR A 233 -12.02 3.64 -8.26
N ARG A 234 -12.08 4.88 -8.74
CA ARG A 234 -11.19 5.35 -9.79
C ARG A 234 -9.76 5.45 -9.29
N ILE A 235 -8.82 4.92 -10.06
CA ILE A 235 -7.38 5.03 -9.77
C ILE A 235 -6.79 6.22 -10.52
N TYR A 236 -5.94 6.97 -9.83
CA TYR A 236 -5.18 8.10 -10.35
C TYR A 236 -3.70 7.76 -10.19
N LEU A 237 -2.99 7.63 -11.31
CA LEU A 237 -1.56 7.33 -11.33
C LEU A 237 -0.78 8.60 -11.64
N ARG A 238 0.19 8.91 -10.77
CA ARG A 238 1.05 10.09 -10.90
C ARG A 238 2.52 9.71 -10.83
N THR A 239 3.36 10.51 -11.46
CA THR A 239 4.81 10.46 -11.28
C THR A 239 5.21 11.08 -9.94
N THR A 240 6.19 10.50 -9.25
CA THR A 240 6.74 11.08 -8.00
C THR A 240 8.01 11.88 -8.28
N THR A 241 8.75 11.53 -9.33
CA THR A 241 10.01 12.17 -9.72
C THR A 241 9.95 12.63 -11.19
N LYS A 242 10.98 13.35 -11.62
CA LYS A 242 11.14 13.70 -13.03
C LYS A 242 11.55 12.44 -13.81
N ILE A 243 10.88 12.17 -14.92
CA ILE A 243 11.15 10.98 -15.75
C ILE A 243 11.51 11.45 -17.16
N PRO A 244 12.70 11.13 -17.67
CA PRO A 244 13.09 11.48 -19.04
C PRO A 244 12.25 10.69 -20.05
N GLU A 245 12.15 11.19 -21.28
CA GLU A 245 11.57 10.44 -22.38
C GLU A 245 12.28 9.08 -22.54
N GLY A 246 11.49 8.02 -22.73
CA GLY A 246 11.97 6.64 -22.79
C GLY A 246 12.29 6.00 -21.44
N GLY A 247 12.24 6.76 -20.34
CA GLY A 247 12.39 6.22 -18.99
C GLY A 247 11.24 5.28 -18.61
N GLU A 248 11.54 4.14 -17.99
CA GLU A 248 10.53 3.19 -17.54
C GLU A 248 9.73 3.73 -16.35
N LEU A 249 8.42 3.46 -16.35
CA LEU A 249 7.49 3.79 -15.29
C LEU A 249 7.34 2.59 -14.36
N TYR A 250 7.77 2.78 -13.12
CA TYR A 250 7.78 1.75 -12.10
C TYR A 250 6.75 2.04 -11.01
N GLY A 251 5.94 1.03 -10.70
CA GLY A 251 5.15 0.95 -9.48
C GLY A 251 5.87 0.14 -8.39
N SER A 252 5.35 0.17 -7.16
CA SER A 252 5.73 -0.80 -6.13
C SER A 252 4.61 -1.83 -5.94
N TYR A 253 4.95 -3.12 -5.91
CA TYR A 253 4.01 -4.21 -5.68
C TYR A 253 4.04 -4.71 -4.23
N THR A 254 4.86 -4.08 -3.39
CA THR A 254 5.07 -4.46 -1.99
C THR A 254 5.30 -3.20 -1.15
N HIS A 255 5.23 -3.33 0.17
CA HIS A 255 5.51 -2.23 1.08
C HIS A 255 6.98 -1.80 0.96
N SER A 256 7.21 -0.52 0.68
CA SER A 256 8.55 0.06 0.49
C SER A 256 9.39 0.03 1.77
N LEU A 257 8.75 0.04 2.93
CA LEU A 257 9.37 0.05 4.26
C LEU A 257 9.69 -1.34 4.82
N LEU A 258 9.58 -2.41 4.03
CA LEU A 258 10.10 -3.74 4.40
C LEU A 258 11.59 -3.85 4.04
N PRO A 259 12.39 -4.69 4.72
CA PRO A 259 13.78 -4.97 4.35
C PRO A 259 13.88 -5.83 3.07
N THR A 260 15.04 -5.79 2.38
CA THR A 260 15.23 -6.44 1.06
C THR A 260 14.84 -7.91 1.05
N MET A 261 15.20 -8.66 2.09
CA MET A 261 14.88 -10.09 2.19
C MET A 261 13.37 -10.34 2.17
N LEU A 262 12.62 -9.60 3.00
CA LEU A 262 11.17 -9.77 3.11
C LEU A 262 10.43 -9.25 1.87
N ARG A 263 10.90 -8.15 1.25
CA ARG A 263 10.34 -7.68 -0.03
C ARG A 263 10.49 -8.72 -1.14
N ARG A 264 11.69 -9.31 -1.27
CA ARG A 264 11.96 -10.33 -2.30
C ARG A 264 11.15 -11.60 -2.08
N GLU A 265 10.99 -12.03 -0.83
CA GLU A 265 10.13 -13.16 -0.44
C GLU A 265 8.67 -12.89 -0.84
N HIS A 266 8.11 -11.75 -0.44
CA HIS A 266 6.74 -11.37 -0.77
C HIS A 266 6.47 -11.31 -2.29
N LEU A 267 7.40 -10.74 -3.06
CA LEU A 267 7.30 -10.67 -4.53
C LEU A 267 7.41 -12.05 -5.18
N LEU A 268 8.26 -12.92 -4.65
CA LEU A 268 8.40 -14.28 -5.17
C LEU A 268 7.15 -15.12 -4.90
N GLU A 269 6.56 -14.97 -3.71
CA GLU A 269 5.34 -15.67 -3.33
C GLU A 269 4.13 -15.17 -4.13
N GLY A 270 3.86 -13.86 -4.13
CA GLY A 270 2.64 -13.30 -4.70
C GLY A 270 2.72 -12.87 -6.17
N LYS A 271 3.93 -12.69 -6.72
CA LYS A 271 4.13 -12.23 -8.11
C LYS A 271 5.07 -13.13 -8.92
N HIS A 272 5.62 -14.18 -8.30
CA HIS A 272 6.44 -15.21 -8.95
C HIS A 272 7.73 -14.70 -9.63
N PHE A 273 8.30 -13.60 -9.14
CA PHE A 273 9.61 -13.12 -9.58
C PHE A 273 10.46 -12.62 -8.41
N ALA A 274 11.79 -12.64 -8.60
CA ALA A 274 12.75 -12.15 -7.62
C ALA A 274 13.33 -10.80 -8.06
N CYS A 275 12.99 -9.70 -7.37
CA CYS A 275 13.37 -8.34 -7.74
C CYS A 275 14.88 -8.08 -7.62
N ALA A 276 15.55 -7.73 -8.73
CA ALA A 276 16.96 -7.36 -8.78
C ALA A 276 17.18 -5.87 -9.09
N CYS A 277 16.28 -4.99 -8.63
CA CYS A 277 16.44 -3.54 -8.81
C CYS A 277 17.70 -3.02 -8.09
N SER A 278 18.08 -1.76 -8.34
CA SER A 278 19.26 -1.12 -7.74
C SER A 278 19.28 -1.21 -6.21
N ARG A 279 18.13 -1.02 -5.56
CA ARG A 279 18.00 -1.15 -4.10
C ARG A 279 18.15 -2.58 -3.60
N CYS A 280 17.59 -3.57 -4.30
CA CYS A 280 17.72 -4.97 -3.90
C CYS A 280 19.13 -5.53 -4.12
N SER A 281 19.84 -4.98 -5.10
CA SER A 281 21.20 -5.42 -5.48
C SER A 281 22.31 -4.76 -4.64
N ASP A 282 21.97 -3.79 -3.80
CA ASP A 282 22.91 -3.11 -2.90
C ASP A 282 22.74 -3.64 -1.45
N PRO A 283 23.76 -4.26 -0.84
CA PRO A 283 23.76 -4.69 0.56
C PRO A 283 23.43 -3.60 1.58
N THR A 284 23.67 -2.33 1.25
CA THR A 284 23.35 -1.17 2.09
C THR A 284 21.98 -0.57 1.79
N GLU A 285 21.24 -1.12 0.82
CA GLU A 285 20.00 -0.56 0.29
C GLU A 285 20.14 0.92 -0.09
N LEU A 286 21.09 1.23 -0.97
CA LEU A 286 21.39 2.60 -1.41
C LEU A 286 21.83 3.50 -0.26
N GLY A 287 22.65 2.96 0.66
CA GLY A 287 23.16 3.66 1.84
C GLY A 287 22.12 3.95 2.93
N THR A 288 20.89 3.43 2.82
CA THR A 288 19.85 3.61 3.85
C THR A 288 20.02 2.69 5.03
N HIS A 289 20.69 1.54 4.84
CA HIS A 289 20.88 0.50 5.84
C HIS A 289 19.56 -0.06 6.40
N MET A 290 18.52 -0.11 5.56
CA MET A 290 17.20 -0.59 5.97
C MET A 290 17.16 -2.08 6.35
N SER A 291 18.13 -2.87 5.93
CA SER A 291 18.30 -4.27 6.34
C SER A 291 19.48 -4.50 7.29
N SER A 292 20.19 -3.48 7.76
CA SER A 292 21.44 -3.69 8.50
C SER A 292 21.23 -3.93 9.99
N LEU A 293 21.93 -4.92 10.54
CA LEU A 293 22.00 -5.17 11.98
C LEU A 293 23.24 -4.49 12.59
N LYS A 294 23.15 -4.05 13.84
CA LYS A 294 24.32 -3.66 14.63
C LYS A 294 25.12 -4.92 15.00
N CYS A 295 26.44 -4.85 14.90
CA CYS A 295 27.30 -5.94 15.31
C CYS A 295 27.34 -6.05 16.84
N ASN A 296 27.24 -7.28 17.35
CA ASN A 296 27.33 -7.56 18.79
C ASN A 296 28.74 -7.97 19.24
N LYS A 297 29.75 -7.89 18.35
CA LYS A 297 31.14 -8.28 18.61
C LYS A 297 32.14 -7.13 18.59
N CYS A 298 31.74 -5.95 18.11
CA CYS A 298 32.60 -4.78 18.07
C CYS A 298 31.75 -3.50 18.09
N ASP A 299 32.38 -2.40 18.46
CA ASP A 299 31.74 -1.09 18.43
C ASP A 299 31.60 -0.58 16.99
N ASN A 300 30.48 0.10 16.71
CA ASN A 300 30.16 0.76 15.44
C ASN A 300 30.09 -0.15 14.18
N GLY A 301 30.35 -1.45 14.32
CA GLY A 301 30.20 -2.41 13.23
C GLY A 301 28.74 -2.60 12.84
N VAL A 302 28.47 -2.65 11.54
CA VAL A 302 27.17 -3.09 10.97
C VAL A 302 27.34 -4.38 10.20
N VAL A 303 26.35 -5.25 10.28
CA VAL A 303 26.32 -6.58 9.66
C VAL A 303 25.44 -6.51 8.40
N LEU A 304 26.02 -6.85 7.26
CA LEU A 304 25.43 -6.75 5.92
C LEU A 304 25.50 -8.09 5.19
N PRO A 305 24.58 -8.39 4.24
CA PRO A 305 24.73 -9.55 3.37
C PRO A 305 25.95 -9.39 2.46
N LEU A 306 26.66 -10.48 2.17
CA LEU A 306 27.71 -10.50 1.14
C LEU A 306 27.11 -10.43 -0.27
N ASP A 307 25.95 -11.05 -0.48
CA ASP A 307 25.10 -10.94 -1.66
C ASP A 307 23.65 -10.73 -1.21
N SER A 308 23.06 -9.57 -1.53
CA SER A 308 21.69 -9.23 -1.14
C SER A 308 20.62 -9.87 -2.04
N LEU A 309 21.00 -10.44 -3.18
CA LEU A 309 20.12 -11.18 -4.06
C LEU A 309 20.06 -12.68 -3.71
N ASP A 310 21.10 -13.21 -3.05
CA ASP A 310 21.08 -14.57 -2.50
C ASP A 310 20.53 -14.59 -1.07
N GLU A 311 19.38 -15.23 -0.91
CA GLU A 311 18.71 -15.38 0.38
C GLU A 311 19.50 -16.22 1.40
N ASN A 312 20.41 -17.07 0.91
CA ASN A 312 21.27 -17.94 1.71
C ASN A 312 22.66 -17.33 1.94
N SER A 313 22.92 -16.13 1.41
CA SER A 313 24.20 -15.44 1.56
C SER A 313 24.61 -15.36 3.03
N MET A 314 25.90 -15.51 3.29
CA MET A 314 26.48 -15.13 4.57
C MET A 314 26.36 -13.61 4.75
N TRP A 315 26.23 -13.22 6.02
CA TRP A 315 26.28 -11.82 6.44
C TRP A 315 27.56 -11.58 7.21
N LYS A 316 28.22 -10.46 6.96
CA LYS A 316 29.51 -10.11 7.55
C LYS A 316 29.48 -8.72 8.18
N CYS A 317 30.14 -8.58 9.33
CA CYS A 317 30.39 -7.29 9.94
C CYS A 317 31.38 -6.47 9.11
N THR A 318 31.12 -5.18 8.99
CA THR A 318 31.97 -4.21 8.30
C THR A 318 33.28 -3.89 9.04
N HIS A 319 33.39 -4.22 10.33
CA HIS A 319 34.51 -3.78 11.20
C HIS A 319 35.25 -4.92 11.89
N CYS A 320 34.72 -6.15 11.88
CA CYS A 320 35.37 -7.31 12.49
C CYS A 320 35.05 -8.59 11.72
N GLU A 321 35.64 -9.72 12.13
CA GLU A 321 35.44 -11.02 11.46
C GLU A 321 34.13 -11.72 11.81
N PHE A 322 33.21 -11.06 12.50
CA PHE A 322 31.91 -11.65 12.80
C PHE A 322 31.11 -11.92 11.51
N THR A 323 30.62 -13.16 11.39
CA THR A 323 29.73 -13.58 10.30
C THR A 323 28.55 -14.37 10.85
N THR A 324 27.41 -14.32 10.15
CA THR A 324 26.21 -15.10 10.48
C THR A 324 25.50 -15.54 9.19
N PRO A 325 24.89 -16.74 9.12
CA PRO A 325 24.16 -17.16 7.93
C PRO A 325 22.87 -16.36 7.72
N GLY A 326 22.50 -16.12 6.46
CA GLY A 326 21.27 -15.40 6.10
C GLY A 326 20.01 -16.01 6.69
N SER A 327 19.96 -17.34 6.86
CA SER A 327 18.85 -18.04 7.52
C SER A 327 18.66 -17.67 9.00
N ALA A 328 19.73 -17.31 9.71
CA ALA A 328 19.63 -16.81 11.08
C ALA A 328 19.10 -15.37 11.10
N VAL A 329 19.55 -14.53 10.17
CA VAL A 329 19.05 -13.15 10.01
C VAL A 329 17.58 -13.15 9.62
N ARG A 330 17.15 -14.06 8.73
CA ARG A 330 15.74 -14.24 8.36
C ARG A 330 14.86 -14.49 9.57
N LYS A 331 15.26 -15.42 10.45
CA LYS A 331 14.51 -15.72 11.67
C LYS A 331 14.41 -14.50 12.59
N VAL A 332 15.50 -13.73 12.72
CA VAL A 332 15.49 -12.47 13.48
C VAL A 332 14.50 -11.49 12.86
N PHE A 333 14.52 -11.31 11.54
CA PHE A 333 13.59 -10.42 10.86
C PHE A 333 12.13 -10.87 10.99
N GLN A 334 11.84 -12.16 10.89
CA GLN A 334 10.49 -12.68 11.08
C GLN A 334 9.96 -12.43 12.49
N LEU A 335 10.79 -12.63 13.52
CA LEU A 335 10.42 -12.35 14.91
C LEU A 335 10.16 -10.86 15.16
N ILE A 336 11.06 -9.99 14.68
CA ILE A 336 10.89 -8.54 14.84
C ILE A 336 9.68 -8.06 14.05
N HIS A 337 9.48 -8.57 12.83
CA HIS A 337 8.34 -8.22 11.99
C HIS A 337 7.02 -8.59 12.69
N ALA A 338 6.92 -9.77 13.30
CA ALA A 338 5.73 -10.16 14.06
C ALA A 338 5.45 -9.21 15.24
N ASP A 339 6.49 -8.77 15.97
CA ASP A 339 6.34 -7.77 17.03
C ASP A 339 5.89 -6.40 16.49
N VAL A 340 6.42 -5.97 15.33
CA VAL A 340 6.00 -4.73 14.67
C VAL A 340 4.55 -4.83 14.22
N GLU A 341 4.15 -5.91 13.56
CA GLU A 341 2.77 -6.12 13.10
C GLU A 341 1.79 -6.15 14.28
N ALA A 342 2.16 -6.78 15.40
CA ALA A 342 1.35 -6.77 16.61
C ALA A 342 1.15 -5.36 17.19
N ALA A 343 2.18 -4.51 17.15
CA ALA A 343 2.06 -3.12 17.56
C ALA A 343 1.25 -2.29 16.54
N GLU A 344 1.43 -2.53 15.25
CA GLU A 344 0.71 -1.83 14.19
C GLU A 344 -0.79 -2.17 14.13
N ALA A 345 -1.18 -3.36 14.61
CA ALA A 345 -2.58 -3.77 14.73
C ALA A 345 -3.36 -2.94 15.78
N ILE A 346 -2.68 -2.29 16.71
CA ILE A 346 -3.29 -1.39 17.71
C ILE A 346 -3.53 -0.04 17.05
N SER A 347 -4.79 0.36 16.98
CA SER A 347 -5.27 1.57 16.30
C SER A 347 -5.00 2.81 17.13
N GLY A 348 -4.87 3.97 16.50
CA GLY A 348 -4.85 5.25 17.23
C GLY A 348 -6.14 5.53 18.02
N ALA A 349 -7.24 4.82 17.70
CA ALA A 349 -8.47 4.83 18.48
C ALA A 349 -8.33 4.17 19.87
N ASP A 350 -7.29 3.35 20.07
CA ASP A 350 -6.97 2.70 21.34
C ASP A 350 -6.16 3.63 22.28
N GLY A 351 -6.02 4.91 21.92
CA GLY A 351 -5.43 5.93 22.80
C GLY A 351 -3.92 5.75 23.02
N ALA A 352 -3.47 6.10 24.23
CA ALA A 352 -2.08 6.07 24.66
C ALA A 352 -1.38 4.70 24.46
N ASP A 353 -2.13 3.60 24.56
CA ASP A 353 -1.61 2.24 24.40
C ASP A 353 -0.99 2.01 23.00
N ALA A 354 -1.57 2.63 21.96
CA ALA A 354 -1.08 2.53 20.59
C ALA A 354 0.33 3.12 20.44
N ILE A 355 0.59 4.26 21.10
CA ILE A 355 1.90 4.92 21.13
C ILE A 355 2.86 4.09 21.98
N GLN A 356 2.43 3.68 23.18
CA GLN A 356 3.28 2.93 24.12
C GLN A 356 3.76 1.59 23.53
N ALA A 357 2.90 0.88 22.79
CA ALA A 357 3.27 -0.36 22.13
C ALA A 357 4.42 -0.14 21.14
N ARG A 358 4.32 0.88 20.27
CA ARG A 358 5.33 1.21 19.26
C ARG A 358 6.65 1.67 19.89
N GLU A 359 6.59 2.55 20.88
CA GLU A 359 7.76 3.01 21.65
C GLU A 359 8.47 1.85 22.35
N THR A 360 7.72 0.90 22.90
CA THR A 360 8.26 -0.31 23.54
C THR A 360 9.05 -1.15 22.55
N ILE A 361 8.51 -1.37 21.35
CA ILE A 361 9.21 -2.14 20.30
C ILE A 361 10.44 -1.39 19.78
N MET A 362 10.35 -0.06 19.57
CA MET A 362 11.52 0.75 19.20
C MET A 362 12.63 0.64 20.23
N LYS A 363 12.31 0.78 21.52
CA LYS A 363 13.26 0.63 22.63
C LYS A 363 13.80 -0.79 22.74
N LYS A 364 13.00 -1.83 22.49
CA LYS A 364 13.44 -3.22 22.51
C LYS A 364 14.53 -3.48 21.47
N TYR A 365 14.40 -2.92 20.27
CA TYR A 365 15.27 -3.25 19.13
C TYR A 365 16.30 -2.18 18.75
N HIS A 366 16.32 -1.01 19.39
CA HIS A 366 17.26 0.07 19.08
C HIS A 366 18.75 -0.33 19.15
N SER A 367 19.13 -1.29 20.00
CA SER A 367 20.50 -1.78 20.17
C SER A 367 20.87 -2.87 19.17
N VAL A 368 19.89 -3.50 18.52
CA VAL A 368 20.06 -4.60 17.56
C VAL A 368 20.04 -4.08 16.12
N LEU A 369 19.19 -3.10 15.84
CA LEU A 369 18.95 -2.60 14.50
C LEU A 369 19.74 -1.34 14.20
N HIS A 370 20.16 -1.16 12.95
CA HIS A 370 20.67 0.13 12.49
C HIS A 370 19.60 1.24 12.72
N PRO A 371 19.96 2.49 13.07
CA PRO A 371 18.97 3.53 13.37
C PRO A 371 17.94 3.76 12.26
N ARG A 372 18.33 3.60 10.99
CA ARG A 372 17.46 3.70 9.80
C ARG A 372 16.87 2.37 9.32
N HIS A 373 16.96 1.32 10.13
CA HIS A 373 16.42 0.00 9.80
C HIS A 373 14.92 0.05 9.51
N ALA A 374 14.47 -0.76 8.55
CA ALA A 374 13.11 -0.83 8.03
C ALA A 374 12.03 -0.84 9.14
N PHE A 375 12.13 -1.78 10.09
CA PHE A 375 11.20 -1.89 11.22
C PHE A 375 11.13 -0.65 12.12
N LEU A 376 12.26 0.00 12.41
CA LEU A 376 12.24 1.24 13.19
C LEU A 376 11.64 2.39 12.36
N THR A 377 11.85 2.38 11.06
CA THR A 377 11.27 3.37 10.13
C THR A 377 9.76 3.20 10.01
N MET A 378 9.23 1.98 10.00
CA MET A 378 7.79 1.68 10.05
C MET A 378 7.16 2.26 11.34
N LEU A 379 7.76 1.98 12.50
CA LEU A 379 7.27 2.49 13.78
C LEU A 379 7.33 4.03 13.87
N ARG A 380 8.38 4.66 13.32
CA ARG A 380 8.43 6.13 13.21
C ARG A 380 7.32 6.68 12.33
N HIS A 381 7.03 6.01 11.22
CA HIS A 381 5.98 6.45 10.31
C HIS A 381 4.61 6.47 10.98
N SER A 382 4.27 5.45 11.79
CA SER A 382 3.03 5.45 12.56
C SER A 382 3.08 6.44 13.73
N LEU A 383 4.13 6.45 14.55
CA LEU A 383 4.26 7.34 15.71
C LEU A 383 4.18 8.83 15.35
N THR A 384 4.82 9.24 14.24
CA THR A 384 4.77 10.65 13.78
C THR A 384 3.35 11.12 13.45
N GLN A 385 2.47 10.22 13.05
CA GLN A 385 1.06 10.52 12.78
C GLN A 385 0.16 10.38 14.02
N MET A 386 0.64 9.76 15.09
CA MET A 386 -0.10 9.59 16.35
C MET A 386 0.19 10.71 17.34
N TYR A 387 1.46 11.07 17.53
CA TYR A 387 1.84 12.20 18.36
C TYR A 387 1.20 13.48 17.82
N GLY A 388 0.39 14.16 18.64
CA GLY A 388 -0.34 15.35 18.27
C GLY A 388 -1.79 15.11 17.83
N ARG A 389 -2.25 13.85 17.79
CA ARG A 389 -3.61 13.49 17.34
C ARG A 389 -4.36 12.53 18.27
N VAL A 390 -3.63 11.64 18.93
CA VAL A 390 -4.22 10.64 19.83
C VAL A 390 -4.51 11.27 21.19
N ASP A 391 -5.61 10.85 21.83
CA ASP A 391 -5.96 11.27 23.20
C ASP A 391 -4.76 11.09 24.15
N GLU A 392 -4.61 12.01 25.11
CA GLU A 392 -3.44 12.13 26.01
C GLU A 392 -2.13 12.60 25.34
N TYR A 393 -2.08 12.63 24.01
CA TYR A 393 -0.91 13.08 23.24
C TYR A 393 -1.31 14.15 22.21
N LEU A 394 -2.28 15.00 22.55
CA LEU A 394 -2.68 16.13 21.72
C LEU A 394 -1.55 17.15 21.61
N LEU A 395 -1.45 17.82 20.45
CA LEU A 395 -0.28 18.62 20.10
C LEU A 395 0.00 19.75 21.11
N ASP A 396 -1.05 20.40 21.62
CA ASP A 396 -0.96 21.48 22.59
C ASP A 396 -0.49 21.02 23.97
N ASP A 397 -0.63 19.73 24.28
CA ASP A 397 -0.29 19.13 25.57
C ASP A 397 1.07 18.40 25.55
N LEU A 398 1.73 18.30 24.39
CA LEU A 398 2.99 17.57 24.25
C LEU A 398 4.15 18.29 24.96
N PRO A 399 4.89 17.62 25.85
CA PRO A 399 6.12 18.17 26.42
C PRO A 399 7.17 18.47 25.34
N LEU A 400 8.02 19.48 25.57
CA LEU A 400 9.07 19.89 24.62
C LEU A 400 9.94 18.72 24.15
N VAL A 401 10.34 17.83 25.07
CA VAL A 401 11.14 16.64 24.74
C VAL A 401 10.42 15.68 23.79
N VAL A 402 9.09 15.59 23.86
CA VAL A 402 8.28 14.76 22.95
C VAL A 402 8.13 15.44 21.60
N LEU A 403 8.00 16.77 21.55
CA LEU A 403 8.02 17.53 20.31
C LEU A 403 9.37 17.39 19.58
N GLU A 404 10.48 17.48 20.31
CA GLU A 404 11.83 17.23 19.78
C GLU A 404 11.97 15.80 19.25
N HIS A 405 11.47 14.82 20.01
CA HIS A 405 11.45 13.42 19.57
C HIS A 405 10.66 13.23 18.27
N LYS A 406 9.48 13.84 18.15
CA LYS A 406 8.67 13.82 16.93
C LYS A 406 9.43 14.43 15.74
N VAL A 407 10.12 15.56 15.94
CA VAL A 407 10.95 16.20 14.90
C VAL A 407 12.07 15.28 14.43
N ASP A 408 12.78 14.63 15.35
CA ASP A 408 13.87 13.72 15.02
C ASP A 408 13.39 12.49 14.26
N MET A 409 12.23 11.94 14.64
CA MET A 409 11.60 10.83 13.90
C MET A 409 11.23 11.23 12.48
N CYS A 410 10.58 12.38 12.29
CA CYS A 410 10.24 12.90 10.97
C CYS A 410 11.48 13.10 10.10
N ARG A 411 12.57 13.68 10.65
CA ARG A 411 13.82 13.90 9.90
C ARG A 411 14.50 12.59 9.51
N LEU A 412 14.58 11.61 10.41
CA LEU A 412 15.14 10.29 10.10
C LEU A 412 14.30 9.56 9.06
N LEU A 413 12.97 9.68 9.14
CA LEU A 413 12.06 9.10 8.14
C LEU A 413 12.28 9.75 6.76
N LEU A 414 12.33 11.09 6.68
CA LEU A 414 12.58 11.80 5.42
C LEU A 414 13.91 11.41 4.77
N GLN A 415 14.99 11.23 5.55
CA GLN A 415 16.28 10.76 5.02
C GLN A 415 16.20 9.37 4.36
N VAL A 416 15.30 8.50 4.84
CA VAL A 416 15.06 7.19 4.22
C VAL A 416 14.19 7.35 2.98
N LEU A 417 13.10 8.14 3.07
CA LEU A 417 12.17 8.38 1.98
C LEU A 417 12.82 9.08 0.77
N ASP A 418 13.78 9.97 1.00
CA ASP A 418 14.59 10.62 -0.04
C ASP A 418 15.26 9.60 -0.99
N VAL A 419 15.45 8.37 -0.53
CA VAL A 419 16.08 7.29 -1.30
C VAL A 419 15.06 6.26 -1.77
N VAL A 420 14.14 5.81 -0.91
CA VAL A 420 13.28 4.65 -1.21
C VAL A 420 11.92 4.99 -1.80
N GLU A 421 11.40 6.20 -1.52
CA GLU A 421 10.17 6.74 -2.12
C GLU A 421 10.35 8.23 -2.46
N PRO A 422 11.27 8.53 -3.40
CA PRO A 422 11.70 9.89 -3.66
C PRO A 422 10.59 10.75 -4.30
N GLY A 423 10.72 12.06 -4.09
CA GLY A 423 9.87 13.06 -4.73
C GLY A 423 8.46 13.11 -4.13
N TYR A 424 7.44 13.32 -4.95
CA TYR A 424 6.07 13.61 -4.49
C TYR A 424 5.29 12.34 -4.12
N SER A 425 5.79 11.61 -3.11
CA SER A 425 5.13 10.45 -2.52
C SER A 425 4.18 10.86 -1.38
N ARG A 426 3.05 10.15 -1.23
CA ARG A 426 2.05 10.41 -0.19
C ARG A 426 2.69 10.40 1.21
N ILE A 427 3.52 9.40 1.50
CA ILE A 427 4.22 9.25 2.78
C ILE A 427 5.13 10.43 3.10
N ARG A 428 5.80 11.01 2.08
CA ARG A 428 6.61 12.23 2.25
C ARG A 428 5.72 13.42 2.58
N GLY A 429 4.65 13.63 1.83
CA GLY A 429 3.70 14.72 2.07
C GLY A 429 3.15 14.70 3.51
N MET A 430 2.74 13.53 3.97
CA MET A 430 2.29 13.32 5.35
C MET A 430 3.41 13.59 6.36
N THR A 431 4.61 13.08 6.14
CA THR A 431 5.74 13.30 7.07
C THR A 431 6.13 14.77 7.18
N LEU A 432 6.13 15.52 6.07
CA LEU A 432 6.39 16.96 6.06
C LEU A 432 5.28 17.72 6.78
N TYR A 433 4.02 17.34 6.59
CA TYR A 433 2.89 17.88 7.34
C TYR A 433 3.05 17.63 8.84
N GLU A 434 3.44 16.43 9.26
CA GLU A 434 3.69 16.14 10.69
C GLU A 434 4.92 16.86 11.26
N LEU A 435 5.88 17.25 10.42
CA LEU A 435 7.10 17.94 10.84
C LEU A 435 6.91 19.44 11.07
N HIS A 436 6.09 20.12 10.25
CA HIS A 436 5.99 21.59 10.32
C HIS A 436 5.44 22.08 11.67
N ALA A 437 4.43 21.38 12.20
CA ALA A 437 3.72 21.79 13.41
C ALA A 437 4.63 21.81 14.66
N PRO A 438 5.33 20.71 15.04
CA PRO A 438 6.20 20.74 16.21
C PRO A 438 7.35 21.76 16.08
N LEU A 439 7.84 22.06 14.88
CA LEU A 439 8.84 23.11 14.67
C LEU A 439 8.30 24.51 15.05
N LEU A 440 7.03 24.80 14.76
CA LEU A 440 6.39 26.05 15.15
C LEU A 440 6.20 26.15 16.67
N PHE A 441 5.79 25.06 17.32
CA PHE A 441 5.63 25.03 18.78
C PHE A 441 6.97 25.25 19.49
N LEU A 442 8.02 24.54 19.07
CA LEU A 442 9.37 24.72 19.61
C LEU A 442 9.90 26.14 19.37
N ALA A 443 9.61 26.74 18.21
CA ALA A 443 10.03 28.12 17.93
C ALA A 443 9.31 29.14 18.82
N LYS A 444 7.99 28.98 19.02
CA LYS A 444 7.20 29.84 19.92
C LYS A 444 7.64 29.72 21.37
N ASP A 445 7.92 28.50 21.83
CA ASP A 445 8.45 28.26 23.18
C ASP A 445 9.80 28.96 23.39
N GLN A 446 10.74 28.78 22.45
CA GLN A 446 12.06 29.45 22.50
C GLN A 446 11.94 30.97 22.51
N TRP A 447 10.98 31.54 21.80
CA TRP A 447 10.74 32.99 21.79
C TRP A 447 10.16 33.46 23.13
N ASN A 448 9.15 32.76 23.65
CA ASN A 448 8.55 33.07 24.96
C ASN A 448 9.55 32.96 26.11
N ALA A 449 10.49 32.01 26.01
CA ALA A 449 11.58 31.84 26.97
C ALA A 449 12.72 32.87 26.80
N GLY A 450 12.66 33.75 25.79
CA GLY A 450 13.70 34.75 25.50
C GLY A 450 15.01 34.16 24.96
N ILE A 451 14.99 32.91 24.49
CA ILE A 451 16.16 32.22 23.91
C ILE A 451 16.45 32.73 22.50
N ILE A 452 15.40 33.06 21.74
CA ILE A 452 15.50 33.66 20.41
C ILE A 452 14.79 35.01 20.38
N ASP A 453 15.28 35.92 19.53
CA ASP A 453 14.65 37.20 19.25
C ASP A 453 13.57 37.07 18.15
N GLN A 454 12.92 38.19 17.83
CA GLN A 454 11.89 38.28 16.79
C GLN A 454 12.41 37.82 15.42
N ALA A 455 13.66 38.15 15.08
CA ALA A 455 14.29 37.70 13.83
C ALA A 455 14.50 36.18 13.82
N GLY A 456 14.94 35.60 14.94
CA GLY A 456 15.08 34.17 15.14
C GLY A 456 13.75 33.42 15.02
N LEU A 457 12.68 33.94 15.63
CA LEU A 457 11.34 33.39 15.48
C LEU A 457 10.88 33.44 14.02
N LYS A 458 11.00 34.60 13.36
CA LYS A 458 10.64 34.78 11.96
C LYS A 458 11.36 33.78 11.05
N SER A 459 12.66 33.60 11.26
CA SER A 459 13.49 32.64 10.52
C SER A 459 12.97 31.19 10.67
N LYS A 460 12.64 30.77 11.90
CA LYS A 460 12.08 29.42 12.15
C LYS A 460 10.69 29.25 11.56
N MET A 461 9.85 30.27 11.61
CA MET A 461 8.52 30.26 10.98
C MET A 461 8.62 30.13 9.45
N ILE A 462 9.57 30.82 8.81
CA ILE A 462 9.85 30.66 7.37
C ILE A 462 10.32 29.23 7.04
N GLN A 463 11.16 28.62 7.87
CA GLN A 463 11.57 27.23 7.66
C GLN A 463 10.37 26.27 7.72
N ALA A 464 9.48 26.46 8.71
CA ALA A 464 8.26 25.67 8.82
C ALA A 464 7.29 25.91 7.65
N SER A 465 7.19 27.14 7.13
CA SER A 465 6.33 27.44 5.98
C SER A 465 6.83 26.80 4.69
N VAL A 466 8.15 26.72 4.47
CA VAL A 466 8.73 25.98 3.33
C VAL A 466 8.37 24.49 3.40
N ILE A 467 8.48 23.88 4.58
CA ILE A 467 8.11 22.47 4.80
C ILE A 467 6.61 22.26 4.55
N LEU A 468 5.76 23.12 5.12
CA LEU A 468 4.31 23.04 4.95
C LEU A 468 3.89 23.25 3.48
N LYS A 469 4.59 24.12 2.75
CA LYS A 469 4.34 24.36 1.32
C LYS A 469 4.62 23.13 0.46
N GLU A 470 5.70 22.41 0.74
CA GLU A 470 6.00 21.14 0.06
C GLU A 470 4.94 20.08 0.42
N ALA A 471 4.58 19.96 1.71
CA ALA A 471 3.51 19.06 2.16
C ALA A 471 2.18 19.35 1.45
N ALA A 472 1.75 20.61 1.43
CA ALA A 472 0.52 21.05 0.77
C ALA A 472 0.54 20.78 -0.74
N THR A 473 1.70 20.98 -1.38
CA THR A 473 1.88 20.68 -2.81
C THR A 473 1.66 19.19 -3.09
N ILE A 474 2.29 18.32 -2.31
CA ILE A 474 2.20 16.86 -2.49
C ILE A 474 0.79 16.36 -2.17
N LEU A 475 0.25 16.71 -1.00
CA LEU A 475 -1.04 16.20 -0.52
C LEU A 475 -2.22 16.72 -1.34
N SER A 476 -2.10 17.89 -1.96
CA SER A 476 -3.10 18.40 -2.89
C SER A 476 -3.20 17.63 -4.21
N LEU A 477 -2.27 16.72 -4.49
CA LEU A 477 -2.36 15.81 -5.63
C LEU A 477 -3.31 14.64 -5.33
N GLU A 478 -3.54 14.33 -4.05
CA GLU A 478 -4.46 13.27 -3.65
C GLU A 478 -5.91 13.67 -3.92
N PRO A 479 -6.81 12.74 -4.30
CA PRO A 479 -8.21 13.05 -4.53
C PRO A 479 -8.86 13.67 -3.28
N PRO A 480 -9.68 14.73 -3.40
CA PRO A 480 -10.25 15.42 -2.24
C PRO A 480 -11.10 14.51 -1.34
N ASP A 481 -11.65 13.43 -1.85
CA ASP A 481 -12.45 12.45 -1.11
C ASP A 481 -11.60 11.42 -0.33
N THR A 482 -10.28 11.55 -0.36
CA THR A 482 -9.34 10.77 0.47
C THR A 482 -8.94 11.53 1.74
N PRO A 483 -8.55 10.84 2.82
CA PRO A 483 -8.03 11.48 4.03
C PRO A 483 -6.86 12.43 3.74
N GLU A 484 -5.92 12.00 2.90
CA GLU A 484 -4.74 12.79 2.55
C GLU A 484 -5.07 14.01 1.68
N GLY A 485 -6.05 13.89 0.77
CA GLY A 485 -6.56 15.03 0.01
C GLY A 485 -7.21 16.09 0.90
N GLN A 486 -7.98 15.68 1.92
CA GLN A 486 -8.53 16.58 2.93
C GLN A 486 -7.43 17.29 3.72
N ILE A 487 -6.38 16.56 4.14
CA ILE A 487 -5.22 17.16 4.81
C ILE A 487 -4.51 18.15 3.88
N GLY A 488 -4.41 17.87 2.57
CA GLY A 488 -3.87 18.80 1.58
C GLY A 488 -4.63 20.13 1.51
N ILE A 489 -5.97 20.10 1.62
CA ILE A 489 -6.82 21.30 1.69
C ILE A 489 -6.51 22.10 2.95
N VAL A 490 -6.48 21.44 4.11
CA VAL A 490 -6.16 22.07 5.40
C VAL A 490 -4.74 22.66 5.37
N ALA A 491 -3.76 21.93 4.84
CA ALA A 491 -2.37 22.37 4.74
C ALA A 491 -2.21 23.66 3.92
N LYS A 492 -3.00 23.83 2.84
CA LYS A 492 -3.03 25.09 2.06
C LYS A 492 -3.56 26.26 2.89
N GLN A 493 -4.65 26.07 3.61
CA GLN A 493 -5.22 27.10 4.47
C GLN A 493 -4.27 27.48 5.62
N SER A 494 -3.66 26.49 6.27
CA SER A 494 -2.65 26.70 7.31
C SER A 494 -1.41 27.41 6.78
N LEU A 495 -1.01 27.17 5.53
CA LEU A 495 0.11 27.85 4.89
C LEU A 495 -0.19 29.35 4.70
N GLU A 496 -1.37 29.69 4.19
CA GLU A 496 -1.80 31.09 4.02
C GLU A 496 -1.79 31.85 5.36
N GLN A 497 -2.33 31.23 6.42
CA GLN A 497 -2.33 31.79 7.78
C GLN A 497 -0.91 31.98 8.34
N LEU A 498 -0.02 31.00 8.10
CA LEU A 498 1.37 31.08 8.54
C LEU A 498 2.14 32.17 7.79
N GLU A 499 1.96 32.28 6.47
CA GLU A 499 2.59 33.32 5.66
C GLU A 499 2.11 34.72 6.07
N GLN A 500 0.83 34.89 6.38
CA GLN A 500 0.31 36.14 6.95
C GLN A 500 0.96 36.44 8.32
N SER A 501 1.01 35.45 9.21
CA SER A 501 1.63 35.61 10.54
C SER A 501 3.11 36.01 10.44
N ILE A 502 3.84 35.51 9.43
CA ILE A 502 5.25 35.87 9.17
C ILE A 502 5.38 37.32 8.69
N GLN A 503 4.39 37.84 7.96
CA GLN A 503 4.41 39.22 7.47
C GLN A 503 4.09 40.23 8.59
N GLU A 504 3.22 39.85 9.52
CA GLU A 504 2.80 40.67 10.66
C GLU A 504 3.84 40.68 11.80
N LEU A 505 4.67 39.64 11.89
CA LEU A 505 5.82 39.55 12.79
C LEU A 505 7.01 40.34 12.26
#